data_AF-A0A8H3FKN2-F1
#
_entry.id   AF-A0A8H3FKN2-F1
#
_cell.length_a   1.000
_cell.length_b   1.000
_cell.length_c   1.000
_cell.angle_alpha   90.00
_cell.angle_beta   90.00
_cell.angle_gamma   90.00
#
_symmetry.space_group_name_H-M   'P 1'
#
loop_
_entity.id
_entity.type
_entity.pdbx_description
1 polymer ?
#
loop_
_entity_poly.entity_id
_entity_poly.type
_entity_poly.pdbx_seq_one_letter_code
_entity_poly.pdbx_strand_id
1 'polypeptide(L)'
;MAISGFELFPGMGPVMGQLEKDIEDGFVNISRAAVLLSHRHATRDGDDLTIWSLLIGDVQDADPIAMWQRQVGNSIPTGSLISSAQRIEGHPGLGWAPFSPSVLQRVDKQNAGANVYPAFDGLETSNGVITPEGLRASWLTYIFPVGTSSPIHGEPQQSAVPGPCVDIAARYLRDCELGALLQCMPCNGPRTIPVPYRASPNWLIVVCGSRHGVTWEWKGIYEWDSSIALPPFSIKEILII
;
A
#
# COMPACT_ATOMS: atom_id res chain seq x y z
N MET A 1 42.52 -8.13 30.31
CA MET A 1 43.39 -8.15 29.13
C MET A 1 42.52 -8.63 27.98
N ALA A 2 42.05 -7.68 27.16
CA ALA A 2 41.01 -7.91 26.16
C ALA A 2 41.60 -8.55 24.90
N ILE A 3 40.89 -9.51 24.33
CA ILE A 3 41.27 -10.20 23.10
C ILE A 3 40.70 -9.39 21.93
N SER A 4 41.62 -8.87 21.14
CA SER A 4 41.40 -8.24 19.83
C SER A 4 40.98 -9.28 18.79
N GLY A 5 40.19 -8.86 17.81
CA GLY A 5 40.31 -9.33 16.43
C GLY A 5 39.19 -10.23 15.92
N PHE A 6 38.13 -9.61 15.41
CA PHE A 6 37.36 -10.16 14.30
C PHE A 6 37.12 -9.05 13.27
N GLU A 7 38.09 -8.88 12.38
CA GLU A 7 37.87 -8.23 11.08
C GLU A 7 37.34 -9.30 10.12
N LEU A 8 36.11 -9.11 9.63
CA LEU A 8 35.61 -9.82 8.45
C LEU A 8 34.83 -8.83 7.57
N PHE A 9 35.31 -8.72 6.33
CA PHE A 9 34.76 -8.03 5.14
C PHE A 9 35.16 -6.56 4.91
N PRO A 10 36.11 -6.29 3.98
CA PRO A 10 36.30 -4.97 3.40
C PRO A 10 35.28 -4.78 2.26
N GLY A 11 34.25 -3.95 2.47
CA GLY A 11 33.33 -3.62 1.37
C GLY A 11 31.96 -3.06 1.73
N MET A 12 31.52 -3.11 2.99
CA MET A 12 30.31 -2.40 3.44
C MET A 12 30.70 -1.18 4.26
N GLY A 13 30.79 -0.03 3.59
CA GLY A 13 30.73 1.26 4.26
C GLY A 13 29.37 1.44 4.97
N PRO A 14 29.28 2.36 5.94
CA PRO A 14 28.16 2.43 6.87
C PRO A 14 26.93 3.03 6.18
N VAL A 15 26.00 2.19 5.74
CA VAL A 15 24.61 2.61 5.43
C VAL A 15 23.79 2.76 6.74
N MET A 16 24.48 2.71 7.88
CA MET A 16 23.94 2.82 9.24
C MET A 16 23.75 4.29 9.69
N GLY A 17 24.10 5.28 8.85
CA GLY A 17 24.24 6.68 9.28
C GLY A 17 23.00 7.58 9.22
N GLN A 18 21.96 7.25 8.43
CA GLN A 18 20.80 8.15 8.28
C GLN A 18 19.63 7.75 9.17
N LEU A 19 19.26 6.46 9.20
CA LEU A 19 18.14 5.98 10.02
C LEU A 19 18.41 6.12 11.53
N GLU A 20 19.65 5.84 11.98
CA GLU A 20 20.03 6.01 13.39
C GLU A 20 20.04 7.48 13.78
N LYS A 21 20.54 8.35 12.90
CA LYS A 21 20.55 9.79 13.10
C LYS A 21 19.13 10.39 13.13
N ASP A 22 18.25 9.95 12.23
CA ASP A 22 16.85 10.40 12.22
C ASP A 22 16.14 10.02 13.53
N ILE A 23 16.41 8.83 14.07
CA ILE A 23 15.87 8.38 15.36
C ILE A 23 16.48 9.18 16.53
N GLU A 24 17.78 9.47 16.50
CA GLU A 24 18.46 10.32 17.48
C GLU A 24 17.91 11.76 17.48
N ASP A 25 17.57 12.28 16.30
CA ASP A 25 16.96 13.60 16.11
C ASP A 25 15.43 13.60 16.41
N GLY A 26 14.86 12.43 16.73
CA GLY A 26 13.45 12.28 17.13
C GLY A 26 12.46 12.14 15.98
N PHE A 27 12.94 11.98 14.74
CA PHE A 27 12.13 11.72 13.56
C PHE A 27 11.79 10.24 13.42
N VAL A 28 10.66 9.98 12.78
CA VAL A 28 10.19 8.64 12.46
C VAL A 28 9.91 8.54 10.96
N ASN A 29 9.96 7.33 10.41
CA ASN A 29 9.58 7.13 9.01
C ASN A 29 8.10 7.47 8.76
N ILE A 30 7.78 7.74 7.49
CA ILE A 30 6.45 8.20 7.07
C ILE A 30 5.31 7.25 7.46
N SER A 31 5.53 5.94 7.40
CA SER A 31 4.57 4.91 7.80
C SER A 31 4.29 4.93 9.30
N ARG A 32 5.33 5.05 10.13
CA ARG A 32 5.20 5.08 11.59
C ARG A 32 4.56 6.37 12.06
N ALA A 33 4.88 7.50 11.43
CA ALA A 33 4.17 8.75 11.67
C ALA A 33 2.67 8.62 11.36
N ALA A 34 2.31 7.94 10.26
CA ALA A 34 0.91 7.70 9.92
C ALA A 34 0.18 6.84 10.97
N VAL A 35 0.84 5.80 11.50
CA VAL A 35 0.28 4.99 12.59
C VAL A 35 0.05 5.82 13.85
N LEU A 36 1.03 6.63 14.26
CA LEU A 36 0.90 7.50 15.45
C LEU A 36 -0.29 8.46 15.33
N LEU A 37 -0.50 9.03 14.15
CA LEU A 37 -1.60 9.96 13.90
C LEU A 37 -2.95 9.27 13.71
N SER A 38 -2.97 8.02 13.23
CA SER A 38 -4.21 7.23 13.16
C SER A 38 -4.83 6.96 14.54
N HIS A 39 -4.02 7.00 15.61
CA HIS A 39 -4.47 6.86 16.99
C HIS A 39 -4.75 8.19 17.70
N ARG A 40 -4.33 9.32 17.11
CA ARG A 40 -4.48 10.66 17.71
C ARG A 40 -4.76 11.69 16.63
N HIS A 41 -6.04 11.84 16.29
CA HIS A 41 -6.49 12.86 15.35
C HIS A 41 -6.15 14.25 15.84
N ALA A 42 -5.66 15.11 14.95
CA ALA A 42 -5.57 16.52 15.24
C ALA A 42 -6.97 17.11 15.40
N THR A 43 -7.08 18.08 16.32
CA THR A 43 -8.37 18.72 16.62
C THR A 43 -8.80 19.71 15.53
N ARG A 44 -7.90 20.09 14.62
CA ARG A 44 -8.14 21.03 13.52
C ARG A 44 -7.88 20.38 12.18
N ASP A 45 -8.71 20.71 11.21
CA ASP A 45 -8.52 20.30 9.82
C ASP A 45 -7.18 20.84 9.29
N GLY A 46 -6.37 19.95 8.69
CA GLY A 46 -5.06 20.30 8.11
C GLY A 46 -3.87 20.19 9.08
N ASP A 47 -4.09 20.16 10.40
CA ASP A 47 -3.02 19.96 11.37
C ASP A 47 -2.41 18.55 11.25
N ASP A 48 -3.20 17.55 10.84
CA ASP A 48 -2.73 16.17 10.64
C ASP A 48 -1.56 16.09 9.65
N LEU A 49 -1.63 16.80 8.52
CA LEU A 49 -0.57 16.82 7.51
C LEU A 49 0.66 17.58 8.02
N THR A 50 0.44 18.69 8.73
CA THR A 50 1.53 19.46 9.34
C THR A 50 2.29 18.61 10.36
N ILE A 51 1.57 17.94 11.28
CA ILE A 51 2.17 17.07 12.27
C ILE A 51 2.84 15.87 11.59
N TRP A 52 2.25 15.32 10.53
CA TRP A 52 2.86 14.24 9.76
C TRP A 52 4.21 14.65 9.17
N SER A 53 4.25 15.82 8.53
CA SER A 53 5.47 16.38 7.93
C SER A 53 6.53 16.63 9.00
N LEU A 54 6.14 17.21 10.16
CA LEU A 54 7.04 17.41 11.29
C LEU A 54 7.62 16.09 11.85
N LEU A 55 6.81 15.04 11.97
CA LEU A 55 7.25 13.73 12.48
C LEU A 55 8.28 13.06 11.56
N ILE A 56 8.23 13.33 10.26
CA ILE A 56 9.17 12.80 9.27
C ILE A 56 10.36 13.73 8.99
N GLY A 57 10.47 14.85 9.73
CA GLY A 57 11.52 15.85 9.52
C GLY A 57 11.33 16.74 8.29
N ASP A 58 10.14 16.71 7.69
CA ASP A 58 9.77 17.58 6.59
C ASP A 58 9.14 18.88 7.13
N VAL A 59 10.00 19.89 7.32
CA VAL A 59 9.60 21.20 7.86
C VAL A 59 9.15 22.20 6.78
N GLN A 60 8.93 21.74 5.54
CA GLN A 60 8.48 22.59 4.44
C GLN A 60 6.95 22.79 4.42
N ASP A 61 6.43 23.43 3.37
CA ASP A 61 5.00 23.65 3.17
C ASP A 61 4.20 22.35 3.28
N ALA A 62 3.09 22.41 4.02
CA ALA A 62 2.15 21.31 4.25
C ALA A 62 1.25 21.08 3.03
N ASP A 63 1.86 20.65 1.92
CA ASP A 63 1.19 20.18 0.71
C ASP A 63 1.49 18.68 0.54
N PRO A 64 0.46 17.80 0.45
CA PRO A 64 0.69 16.36 0.42
C PRO A 64 1.40 15.92 -0.85
N ILE A 65 1.18 16.61 -1.97
CA ILE A 65 1.86 16.32 -3.23
C ILE A 65 3.36 16.61 -3.09
N ALA A 66 3.71 17.82 -2.64
CA ALA A 66 5.10 18.22 -2.44
C ALA A 66 5.81 17.32 -1.41
N MET A 67 5.12 16.94 -0.32
CA MET A 67 5.64 16.01 0.68
C MET A 67 6.02 14.67 0.04
N TRP A 68 5.12 14.05 -0.73
CA TRP A 68 5.42 12.76 -1.39
C TRP A 68 6.46 12.88 -2.50
N GLN A 69 6.51 13.99 -3.24
CA GLN A 69 7.57 14.24 -4.22
C GLN A 69 8.96 14.29 -3.57
N ARG A 70 9.06 14.85 -2.36
CA ARG A 70 10.31 14.84 -1.58
C ARG A 70 10.71 13.45 -1.07
N GLN A 71 9.78 12.49 -1.07
CA GLN A 71 10.06 11.10 -0.71
C GLN A 71 10.52 10.23 -1.91
N VAL A 72 10.62 10.79 -3.12
CA VAL A 72 11.14 10.04 -4.28
C VAL A 72 12.57 9.55 -4.00
N GLY A 73 12.80 8.26 -4.28
CA GLY A 73 14.03 7.54 -3.96
C GLY A 73 13.98 6.79 -2.63
N ASN A 74 13.08 7.16 -1.72
CA ASN A 74 12.88 6.46 -0.46
C ASN A 74 12.07 5.17 -0.65
N SER A 75 12.21 4.27 0.33
CA SER A 75 11.46 3.02 0.40
C SER A 75 10.37 3.10 1.46
N ILE A 76 9.22 2.50 1.18
CA ILE A 76 8.09 2.41 2.11
C ILE A 76 7.62 0.95 2.23
N PRO A 77 7.35 0.43 3.44
CA PRO A 77 6.76 -0.89 3.60
C PRO A 77 5.38 -0.95 2.93
N THR A 78 5.17 -1.91 2.03
CA THR A 78 3.91 -2.05 1.27
C THR A 78 2.69 -2.20 2.18
N GLY A 79 2.83 -2.86 3.33
CA GLY A 79 1.76 -3.02 4.32
C GLY A 79 1.28 -1.71 4.92
N SER A 80 2.11 -0.67 4.91
CA SER A 80 1.70 0.64 5.41
C SER A 80 0.74 1.39 4.50
N LEU A 81 0.64 0.94 3.25
CA LEU A 81 -0.32 1.46 2.29
C LEU A 81 -1.68 0.78 2.41
N ILE A 82 -1.81 -0.33 3.13
CA ILE A 82 -3.08 -1.03 3.31
C ILE A 82 -3.89 -0.32 4.39
N SER A 83 -4.65 0.70 3.97
CA SER A 83 -5.54 1.46 4.84
C SER A 83 -6.68 2.11 4.04
N SER A 84 -7.70 2.58 4.76
CA SER A 84 -8.80 3.38 4.22
C SER A 84 -8.46 4.86 4.05
N ALA A 85 -7.20 5.26 4.22
CA ALA A 85 -6.81 6.65 4.06
C ALA A 85 -7.17 7.14 2.65
N GLN A 86 -7.72 8.35 2.57
CA GLN A 86 -7.96 8.99 1.29
C GLN A 86 -6.62 9.17 0.57
N ARG A 87 -6.60 8.95 -0.74
CA ARG A 87 -5.38 9.06 -1.56
C ARG A 87 -5.40 10.34 -2.37
N ILE A 88 -4.24 10.73 -2.87
CA ILE A 88 -4.12 11.88 -3.76
C ILE A 88 -4.85 11.57 -5.07
N GLU A 89 -5.78 12.44 -5.44
CA GLU A 89 -6.55 12.32 -6.68
C GLU A 89 -6.01 13.29 -7.74
N GLY A 90 -6.07 12.90 -9.01
CA GLY A 90 -5.74 13.77 -10.14
C GLY A 90 -4.25 14.10 -10.33
N HIS A 91 -3.35 13.62 -9.46
CA HIS A 91 -1.90 13.77 -9.64
C HIS A 91 -1.28 12.51 -10.26
N PRO A 92 -0.60 12.59 -11.42
CA PRO A 92 0.08 11.45 -12.01
C PRO A 92 1.14 10.85 -11.07
N GLY A 93 1.14 9.53 -10.89
CA GLY A 93 2.15 8.81 -10.13
C GLY A 93 2.00 8.89 -8.61
N LEU A 94 0.97 9.56 -8.08
CA LEU A 94 0.70 9.65 -6.64
C LEU A 94 -0.67 9.10 -6.24
N GLY A 95 -1.42 8.46 -7.15
CA GLY A 95 -2.72 7.86 -6.87
C GLY A 95 -2.70 6.77 -5.79
N TRP A 96 -1.52 6.19 -5.53
CA TRP A 96 -1.29 5.26 -4.44
C TRP A 96 -0.99 5.95 -3.09
N ALA A 97 -0.61 7.22 -3.08
CA ALA A 97 -0.11 7.88 -1.88
C ALA A 97 -1.27 8.41 -1.01
N PRO A 98 -1.28 8.13 0.31
CA PRO A 98 -2.25 8.74 1.21
C PRO A 98 -2.15 10.27 1.22
N PHE A 99 -3.28 10.95 1.09
CA PHE A 99 -3.43 12.40 1.20
C PHE A 99 -3.18 12.88 2.64
N SER A 100 -3.59 12.08 3.62
CA SER A 100 -3.41 12.34 5.03
C SER A 100 -3.24 11.01 5.79
N PRO A 101 -2.70 11.04 7.02
CA PRO A 101 -2.51 9.83 7.82
C PRO A 101 -3.81 9.39 8.52
N SER A 102 -4.74 10.32 8.73
CA SER A 102 -6.05 10.07 9.32
C SER A 102 -7.02 9.56 8.26
N VAL A 103 -7.78 8.52 8.60
CA VAL A 103 -8.99 8.23 7.83
C VAL A 103 -10.02 9.28 8.21
N LEU A 104 -10.29 10.22 7.30
CA LEU A 104 -11.40 11.15 7.47
C LEU A 104 -12.68 10.31 7.61
N GLN A 105 -13.25 10.28 8.81
CA GLN A 105 -14.65 9.87 9.01
C GLN A 105 -15.54 10.96 8.40
N ARG A 106 -15.49 11.15 7.08
CA ARG A 106 -16.65 11.74 6.41
C ARG A 106 -17.75 10.72 6.56
N VAL A 107 -18.61 10.97 7.54
CA VAL A 107 -19.90 10.34 7.70
C VAL A 107 -20.74 10.74 6.49
N ASP A 108 -20.43 10.18 5.32
CA ASP A 108 -21.42 10.07 4.28
C ASP A 108 -22.46 9.11 4.85
N LYS A 109 -23.61 9.68 5.22
CA LYS A 109 -24.77 8.96 5.74
C LYS A 109 -25.26 7.83 4.82
N GLN A 110 -24.68 7.69 3.61
CA GLN A 110 -24.92 6.61 2.68
C GLN A 110 -24.10 5.34 2.98
N ASN A 111 -22.98 5.43 3.73
CA ASN A 111 -22.09 4.30 4.06
C ASN A 111 -21.89 4.14 5.58
N ALA A 112 -22.96 4.30 6.38
CA ALA A 112 -22.94 4.17 7.84
C ALA A 112 -22.61 2.75 8.38
N GLY A 113 -21.98 1.89 7.57
CA GLY A 113 -21.54 0.55 7.93
C GLY A 113 -20.30 0.06 7.16
N ALA A 114 -19.57 0.94 6.47
CA ALA A 114 -18.31 0.57 5.84
C ALA A 114 -17.22 0.44 6.93
N ASN A 115 -16.59 -0.73 7.01
CA ASN A 115 -15.43 -0.96 7.87
C ASN A 115 -14.32 0.03 7.49
N VAL A 116 -13.79 0.73 8.50
CA VAL A 116 -12.65 1.64 8.35
C VAL A 116 -11.41 0.94 8.84
N TYR A 117 -10.39 0.87 7.99
CA TYR A 117 -9.12 0.21 8.28
C TYR A 117 -8.03 1.27 8.51
N PRO A 118 -7.56 1.48 9.74
CA PRO A 118 -6.52 2.46 10.04
C PRO A 118 -5.17 2.08 9.43
N ALA A 119 -4.25 3.04 9.36
CA ALA A 119 -2.88 2.81 8.95
C ALA A 119 -2.20 1.75 9.84
N PHE A 120 -1.35 0.94 9.22
CA PHE A 120 -0.49 -0.05 9.86
C PHE A 120 0.96 0.28 9.50
N ASP A 121 1.95 -0.06 10.33
CA ASP A 121 3.34 0.34 10.07
C ASP A 121 4.00 -0.49 8.94
N GLY A 122 3.46 -1.67 8.66
CA GLY A 122 3.95 -2.55 7.61
C GLY A 122 5.30 -3.20 7.92
N LEU A 123 5.77 -3.21 9.18
CA LEU A 123 7.15 -3.60 9.54
C LEU A 123 7.60 -4.97 8.99
N GLU A 124 6.68 -5.92 8.84
CA GLU A 124 6.96 -7.27 8.36
C GLU A 124 6.80 -7.42 6.84
N THR A 125 6.48 -6.35 6.13
CA THR A 125 6.18 -6.39 4.69
C THR A 125 7.35 -5.95 3.84
N SER A 126 7.43 -6.47 2.62
CA SER A 126 8.39 -6.01 1.61
C SER A 126 8.23 -4.52 1.34
N ASN A 127 9.35 -3.86 1.03
CA ASN A 127 9.37 -2.45 0.66
C ASN A 127 8.97 -2.24 -0.81
N GLY A 128 8.29 -1.13 -1.06
CA GLY A 128 8.18 -0.49 -2.37
C GLY A 128 9.09 0.72 -2.45
N VAL A 129 9.58 1.02 -3.65
CA VAL A 129 10.39 2.21 -3.93
C VAL A 129 9.50 3.29 -4.53
N ILE A 130 9.61 4.49 -4.00
CA ILE A 130 8.93 5.67 -4.51
C ILE A 130 9.74 6.19 -5.69
N THR A 131 9.15 6.19 -6.87
CA THR A 131 9.76 6.64 -8.12
C THR A 131 9.02 7.87 -8.66
N PRO A 132 9.62 8.66 -9.56
CA PRO A 132 8.91 9.78 -10.20
C PRO A 132 7.62 9.33 -10.92
N GLU A 133 7.56 8.09 -11.41
CA GLU A 133 6.42 7.55 -12.13
C GLU A 133 5.32 6.98 -11.21
N GLY A 134 5.67 6.63 -9.97
CA GLY A 134 4.76 5.92 -9.06
C GLY A 134 5.47 5.10 -7.98
N LEU A 135 4.73 4.19 -7.35
CA LEU A 135 5.28 3.22 -6.42
C LEU A 135 5.57 1.91 -7.13
N ARG A 136 6.85 1.49 -7.14
CA ARG A 136 7.26 0.18 -7.66
C ARG A 136 7.51 -0.79 -6.51
N ALA A 137 6.78 -1.90 -6.48
CA ALA A 137 7.00 -2.92 -5.45
C ALA A 137 6.65 -4.33 -5.96
N SER A 138 7.20 -5.34 -5.28
CA SER A 138 6.79 -6.74 -5.47
C SER A 138 5.59 -7.07 -4.60
N TRP A 139 4.58 -7.72 -5.19
CA TRP A 139 3.36 -8.13 -4.52
C TRP A 139 3.03 -9.59 -4.83
N LEU A 140 2.25 -10.21 -3.95
CA LEU A 140 1.44 -11.35 -4.35
C LEU A 140 0.26 -10.81 -5.14
N THR A 141 0.16 -11.22 -6.40
CA THR A 141 -0.77 -10.64 -7.37
C THR A 141 -1.61 -11.70 -8.07
N TYR A 142 -2.91 -11.43 -8.16
CA TYR A 142 -3.84 -12.11 -9.06
C TYR A 142 -4.44 -11.10 -10.04
N ILE A 143 -4.26 -11.32 -11.34
CA ILE A 143 -4.78 -10.45 -12.42
C ILE A 143 -5.95 -11.15 -13.09
N PHE A 144 -7.02 -10.40 -13.35
CA PHE A 144 -8.23 -10.91 -14.02
C PHE A 144 -8.83 -9.86 -14.98
N PRO A 145 -9.51 -10.29 -16.05
CA PRO A 145 -10.18 -9.39 -16.99
C PRO A 145 -11.45 -8.75 -16.41
N VAL A 146 -11.74 -7.51 -16.79
CA VAL A 146 -12.91 -6.72 -16.37
C VAL A 146 -13.88 -6.60 -17.56
N GLY A 147 -14.89 -7.50 -17.61
CA GLY A 147 -15.90 -7.60 -18.69
C GLY A 147 -15.37 -8.29 -19.96
N THR A 148 -16.13 -9.06 -20.76
CA THR A 148 -17.42 -9.74 -20.59
C THR A 148 -17.19 -11.22 -20.90
N SER A 149 -17.58 -12.12 -20.01
CA SER A 149 -17.89 -13.49 -20.41
C SER A 149 -19.29 -13.48 -21.04
N SER A 150 -19.39 -13.11 -22.32
CA SER A 150 -20.42 -13.73 -23.16
C SER A 150 -19.82 -15.01 -23.71
N PRO A 151 -20.33 -16.20 -23.36
CA PRO A 151 -19.87 -17.44 -23.97
C PRO A 151 -20.34 -17.47 -25.43
N ILE A 152 -19.52 -16.95 -26.34
CA ILE A 152 -19.66 -17.28 -27.75
C ILE A 152 -19.18 -18.72 -27.88
N HIS A 153 -20.15 -19.60 -28.13
CA HIS A 153 -20.06 -21.02 -28.45
C HIS A 153 -18.67 -21.68 -28.48
N GLY A 154 -18.49 -22.67 -27.60
CA GLY A 154 -17.94 -23.95 -28.06
C GLY A 154 -16.53 -24.35 -27.62
N GLU A 155 -15.89 -23.65 -26.68
CA GLU A 155 -14.63 -24.15 -26.11
C GLU A 155 -14.72 -24.37 -24.59
N PRO A 156 -14.36 -25.58 -24.09
CA PRO A 156 -14.22 -25.82 -22.66
C PRO A 156 -12.83 -25.34 -22.21
N GLN A 157 -12.74 -24.11 -21.69
CA GLN A 157 -11.48 -23.62 -21.09
C GLN A 157 -11.70 -22.89 -19.74
N GLN A 158 -11.15 -23.53 -18.71
CA GLN A 158 -10.30 -22.98 -17.63
C GLN A 158 -10.77 -21.75 -16.84
N SER A 159 -11.06 -22.02 -15.56
CA SER A 159 -11.12 -21.10 -14.42
C SER A 159 -12.12 -19.96 -14.53
N ALA A 160 -13.37 -20.24 -14.14
CA ALA A 160 -14.35 -19.20 -13.86
C ALA A 160 -13.76 -18.17 -12.87
N VAL A 161 -13.88 -16.88 -13.22
CA VAL A 161 -13.49 -15.76 -12.36
C VAL A 161 -14.23 -15.90 -11.02
N PRO A 162 -13.56 -15.85 -9.85
CA PRO A 162 -14.22 -15.99 -8.56
C PRO A 162 -15.36 -14.97 -8.39
N GLY A 163 -16.46 -15.37 -7.76
CA GLY A 163 -17.62 -14.49 -7.51
C GLY A 163 -17.25 -13.10 -6.95
N PRO A 164 -16.38 -13.00 -5.93
CA PRO A 164 -15.97 -11.70 -5.40
C PRO A 164 -15.24 -10.80 -6.42
N CYS A 165 -14.57 -11.38 -7.42
CA CYS A 165 -13.91 -10.59 -8.46
C CYS A 165 -14.92 -9.88 -9.38
N VAL A 166 -16.11 -10.47 -9.59
CA VAL A 166 -17.21 -9.83 -10.33
C VAL A 166 -17.73 -8.62 -9.56
N ASP A 167 -17.92 -8.76 -8.23
CA ASP A 167 -18.36 -7.67 -7.37
C ASP A 167 -17.31 -6.54 -7.31
N ILE A 168 -16.03 -6.91 -7.20
CA ILE A 168 -14.90 -5.97 -7.24
C ILE A 168 -14.89 -5.22 -8.57
N ALA A 169 -15.05 -5.92 -9.70
CA ALA A 169 -15.09 -5.31 -11.02
C ALA A 169 -16.19 -4.26 -11.13
N ALA A 170 -17.42 -4.61 -10.73
CA ALA A 170 -18.57 -3.70 -10.78
C ALA A 170 -18.42 -2.46 -9.87
N ARG A 171 -17.73 -2.62 -8.73
CA ARG A 171 -17.56 -1.57 -7.72
C ARG A 171 -16.37 -0.65 -7.99
N TYR A 172 -15.22 -1.18 -8.38
CA TYR A 172 -13.95 -0.45 -8.41
C TYR A 172 -13.37 -0.23 -9.82
N LEU A 173 -13.76 -1.06 -10.80
CA LEU A 173 -12.99 -1.21 -12.05
C LEU A 173 -13.77 -0.81 -13.31
N ARG A 174 -14.82 0.01 -13.19
CA ARG A 174 -15.74 0.34 -14.31
C ARG A 174 -15.05 0.85 -15.58
N ASP A 175 -13.91 1.54 -15.42
CA ASP A 175 -13.16 2.14 -16.52
C ASP A 175 -11.85 1.40 -16.84
N CYS A 176 -11.70 0.16 -16.37
CA CYS A 176 -10.49 -0.66 -16.52
C CYS A 176 -10.79 -1.90 -17.35
N GLU A 177 -9.77 -2.42 -18.05
CA GLU A 177 -9.84 -3.68 -18.80
C GLU A 177 -9.32 -4.86 -17.97
N LEU A 178 -8.43 -4.56 -17.02
CA LEU A 178 -7.82 -5.53 -16.12
C LEU A 178 -7.97 -5.07 -14.66
N GLY A 179 -8.24 -6.04 -13.79
CA GLY A 179 -8.18 -5.91 -12.35
C GLY A 179 -6.98 -6.67 -11.79
N ALA A 180 -6.36 -6.13 -10.74
CA ALA A 180 -5.38 -6.83 -9.94
C ALA A 180 -5.77 -6.80 -8.47
N LEU A 181 -5.65 -7.95 -7.82
CA LEU A 181 -5.70 -8.12 -6.38
C LEU A 181 -4.27 -8.21 -5.88
N LEU A 182 -3.89 -7.38 -4.91
CA LEU A 182 -2.55 -7.38 -4.33
C LEU A 182 -2.60 -7.71 -2.83
N GLN A 183 -1.69 -8.58 -2.40
CA GLN A 183 -1.39 -8.85 -0.99
C GLN A 183 0.08 -8.55 -0.70
N CYS A 184 0.35 -8.06 0.51
CA CYS A 184 1.71 -7.77 0.95
C CYS A 184 2.52 -9.04 1.09
N MET A 185 3.72 -9.02 0.50
CA MET A 185 4.72 -10.04 0.73
C MET A 185 5.47 -9.76 2.03
N PRO A 186 6.00 -10.80 2.69
CA PRO A 186 6.82 -10.61 3.86
C PRO A 186 8.22 -10.12 3.46
N CYS A 187 8.83 -9.24 4.26
CA CYS A 187 10.22 -8.82 4.07
C CYS A 187 11.20 -9.95 4.37
N ASN A 188 10.84 -10.85 5.30
CA ASN A 188 11.62 -12.00 5.73
C ASN A 188 10.79 -13.30 5.63
N GLY A 189 11.44 -14.40 5.25
CA GLY A 189 10.78 -15.71 5.20
C GLY A 189 10.09 -16.03 3.85
N PRO A 190 9.10 -16.94 3.84
CA PRO A 190 8.49 -17.45 2.61
C PRO A 190 7.69 -16.36 1.87
N ARG A 191 8.19 -15.93 0.72
CA ARG A 191 7.59 -14.88 -0.13
C ARG A 191 6.21 -15.19 -0.69
N THR A 192 5.74 -16.43 -0.55
CA THR A 192 4.44 -16.92 -1.03
C THR A 192 3.33 -16.85 0.02
N ILE A 193 3.66 -16.51 1.27
CA ILE A 193 2.69 -16.42 2.36
C ILE A 193 2.45 -14.93 2.63
N PRO A 194 1.24 -14.39 2.39
CA PRO A 194 0.98 -12.97 2.61
C PRO A 194 1.07 -12.59 4.08
N VAL A 195 1.47 -11.36 4.37
CA VAL A 195 1.39 -10.79 5.72
C VAL A 195 -0.05 -10.33 5.96
N PRO A 196 -0.78 -10.89 6.95
CA PRO A 196 -2.17 -10.52 7.20
C PRO A 196 -2.29 -9.13 7.80
N TYR A 197 -3.36 -8.43 7.45
CA TYR A 197 -3.73 -7.19 8.12
C TYR A 197 -4.28 -7.49 9.52
N ARG A 198 -3.68 -6.90 10.56
CA ARG A 198 -3.91 -7.33 11.96
C ARG A 198 -5.24 -6.87 12.57
N ALA A 199 -5.93 -5.91 11.96
CA ALA A 199 -7.17 -5.35 12.50
C ALA A 199 -8.45 -5.93 11.87
N SER A 200 -8.35 -6.97 11.04
CA SER A 200 -9.51 -7.74 10.55
C SER A 200 -9.19 -9.24 10.57
N PRO A 201 -10.18 -10.12 10.86
CA PRO A 201 -10.03 -11.56 10.71
C PRO A 201 -10.03 -12.02 9.24
N ASN A 202 -10.43 -11.16 8.31
CA ASN A 202 -10.51 -11.43 6.87
C ASN A 202 -9.27 -10.91 6.14
N TRP A 203 -9.14 -11.30 4.87
CA TRP A 203 -8.03 -10.82 4.04
C TRP A 203 -8.32 -9.41 3.55
N LEU A 204 -7.48 -8.45 3.91
CA LEU A 204 -7.55 -7.12 3.31
C LEU A 204 -6.69 -7.10 2.05
N ILE A 205 -7.35 -6.90 0.91
CA ILE A 205 -6.74 -6.98 -0.42
C ILE A 205 -6.75 -5.59 -1.06
N VAL A 206 -5.62 -5.21 -1.65
CA VAL A 206 -5.55 -3.99 -2.47
C VAL A 206 -6.15 -4.29 -3.83
N VAL A 207 -7.05 -3.41 -4.28
CA VAL A 207 -7.66 -3.47 -5.61
C VAL A 207 -7.00 -2.43 -6.49
N CYS A 208 -6.42 -2.90 -7.60
CA CYS A 208 -5.87 -2.06 -8.64
C CYS A 208 -6.59 -2.29 -9.97
N GLY A 209 -6.67 -1.24 -10.78
CA GLY A 209 -7.22 -1.29 -12.13
C GLY A 209 -6.17 -0.91 -13.17
N SER A 210 -6.22 -1.51 -14.35
CA SER A 210 -5.38 -1.13 -15.48
C SER A 210 -6.13 -1.19 -16.79
N ARG A 211 -5.78 -0.30 -17.72
CA ARG A 211 -6.24 -0.33 -19.12
C ARG A 211 -5.32 -1.12 -20.04
N HIS A 212 -4.06 -1.34 -19.64
CA HIS A 212 -3.01 -1.86 -20.54
C HIS A 212 -2.15 -2.95 -19.90
N GLY A 213 -2.30 -3.21 -18.60
CA GLY A 213 -1.52 -4.19 -17.84
C GLY A 213 -0.09 -3.77 -17.48
N VAL A 214 0.32 -2.54 -17.84
CA VAL A 214 1.68 -2.03 -17.59
C VAL A 214 1.75 -1.22 -16.30
N THR A 215 0.86 -0.24 -16.16
CA THR A 215 0.68 0.59 -14.96
C THR A 215 -0.65 0.30 -14.31
N TRP A 216 -0.72 0.49 -13.00
CA TRP A 216 -1.86 0.08 -12.19
C TRP A 216 -2.34 1.26 -11.34
N GLU A 217 -3.61 1.61 -11.43
CA GLU A 217 -4.22 2.65 -10.61
C GLU A 217 -4.71 2.01 -9.32
N TRP A 218 -4.37 2.59 -8.16
CA TRP A 218 -4.97 2.18 -6.89
C TRP A 218 -6.46 2.53 -6.88
N LYS A 219 -7.35 1.55 -6.71
CA LYS A 219 -8.81 1.78 -6.68
C LYS A 219 -9.41 1.66 -5.29
N GLY A 220 -8.75 0.97 -4.38
CA GLY A 220 -9.20 0.86 -3.00
C GLY A 220 -8.70 -0.40 -2.32
N ILE A 221 -9.34 -0.70 -1.20
CA ILE A 221 -9.16 -1.95 -0.47
C ILE A 221 -10.48 -2.71 -0.43
N TYR A 222 -10.39 -4.02 -0.44
CA TYR A 222 -11.51 -4.93 -0.37
C TYR A 222 -11.24 -5.96 0.73
N GLU A 223 -12.20 -6.12 1.64
CA GLU A 223 -12.16 -7.17 2.64
C GLU A 223 -12.73 -8.45 2.04
N TRP A 224 -11.87 -9.42 1.83
CA TRP A 224 -12.20 -10.72 1.27
C TRP A 224 -12.52 -11.72 2.36
N ASP A 225 -13.75 -12.22 2.33
CA ASP A 225 -14.27 -13.21 3.27
C ASP A 225 -13.36 -14.44 3.34
N SER A 226 -12.85 -14.72 4.54
CA SER A 226 -11.95 -15.84 4.82
C SER A 226 -12.58 -17.22 4.57
N SER A 227 -13.92 -17.31 4.50
CA SER A 227 -14.64 -18.53 4.12
C SER A 227 -14.59 -18.84 2.63
N ILE A 228 -14.24 -17.84 1.79
CA ILE A 228 -14.13 -17.98 0.35
C ILE A 228 -12.66 -18.17 -0.03
N ALA A 229 -12.36 -19.26 -0.73
CA ALA A 229 -11.01 -19.54 -1.20
C ALA A 229 -10.44 -18.38 -2.03
N LEU A 230 -9.22 -17.96 -1.70
CA LEU A 230 -8.48 -16.96 -2.46
C LEU A 230 -8.10 -17.52 -3.85
N PRO A 231 -8.06 -16.67 -4.89
CA PRO A 231 -7.52 -17.07 -6.18
C PRO A 231 -6.01 -17.39 -6.09
N PRO A 232 -5.44 -18.07 -7.10
CA PRO A 232 -4.01 -18.35 -7.12
C PRO A 232 -3.20 -17.07 -7.34
N PHE A 233 -2.49 -16.62 -6.30
CA PHE A 233 -1.58 -15.48 -6.36
C PHE A 233 -0.20 -15.89 -6.90
N SER A 234 0.43 -14.96 -7.63
CA SER A 234 1.80 -15.10 -8.14
C SER A 234 2.60 -13.85 -7.79
N ILE A 235 3.92 -13.99 -7.59
CA ILE A 235 4.77 -12.84 -7.30
C ILE A 235 4.94 -12.02 -8.58
N LYS A 236 4.60 -10.74 -8.53
CA LYS A 236 4.79 -9.78 -9.64
C LYS A 236 5.32 -8.45 -9.12
N GLU A 237 6.17 -7.82 -9.91
CA GLU A 237 6.50 -6.41 -9.72
C GLU A 237 5.38 -5.56 -10.35
N ILE A 238 4.85 -4.62 -9.57
CA ILE A 238 3.74 -3.75 -9.94
C ILE A 238 4.19 -2.30 -9.78
N LEU A 239 3.94 -1.50 -10.82
CA LEU A 239 4.04 -0.05 -10.77
C LEU A 239 2.64 0.53 -10.55
N ILE A 240 2.41 1.06 -9.35
CA ILE A 240 1.16 1.72 -8.98
C ILE A 240 1.30 3.22 -9.20
N ILE A 241 0.36 3.83 -9.93
CA ILE A 241 0.35 5.25 -10.29
C ILE A 241 -0.77 6.03 -9.61
#